data_AF-A0AAD7Z9M3-F1
#
_entry.id   AF-A0AAD7Z9M3-F1
#
_cell.length_a   1.000
_cell.length_b   1.000
_cell.length_c   1.000
_cell.angle_alpha   90.00
_cell.angle_beta   90.00
_cell.angle_gamma   90.00
#
_symmetry.space_group_name_H-M   'P 1'
#
loop_
_entity.id
_entity.type
_entity.pdbx_description
1 polymer ?
#
loop_
_entity_poly.entity_id
_entity_poly.type
_entity_poly.pdbx_seq_one_letter_code
_entity_poly.pdbx_strand_id
1 'polypeptide(L)'
;MQLIVYGEDGQHLPTRFRIKENETGKPFRVRIVNGQGVLYTLTSLKLGRLYRIIVVAVSYDENEYNVLYRTKYIIFINLIDDS
;
A
#
# COMPACT_ATOMS: atom_id res chain seq x y z
N MET A 1 0.15 3.24 -7.82
CA MET A 1 0.74 4.06 -6.73
C MET A 1 1.82 3.24 -6.04
N GLN A 2 2.96 3.84 -5.72
CA GLN A 2 4.07 3.18 -5.02
C GLN A 2 4.06 3.55 -3.52
N LEU A 3 4.38 2.59 -2.67
CA LEU A 3 4.47 2.71 -1.23
C LEU A 3 5.87 2.24 -0.80
N ILE A 4 6.61 3.11 -0.13
CA ILE A 4 7.99 2.87 0.29
C ILE A 4 8.09 3.27 1.76
N VAL A 5 8.85 2.49 2.54
CA VAL A 5 9.19 2.82 3.93
C VAL A 5 10.69 2.98 4.03
N TYR A 6 11.11 4.09 4.63
CA TYR A 6 12.50 4.43 4.89
C TYR A 6 12.80 4.33 6.39
N GLY A 7 14.02 3.89 6.71
CA GLY A 7 14.59 3.98 8.05
C GLY A 7 15.01 5.42 8.39
N GLU A 8 15.42 5.65 9.63
CA GLU A 8 15.90 6.96 10.10
C GLU A 8 17.16 7.43 9.36
N ASP A 9 17.97 6.48 8.87
CA ASP A 9 19.16 6.70 8.06
C ASP A 9 18.86 6.89 6.56
N GLY A 10 17.58 6.90 6.17
CA GLY A 10 17.14 7.01 4.78
C GLY A 10 17.30 5.72 3.97
N GLN A 11 17.68 4.60 4.58
CA GLN A 11 17.75 3.32 3.88
C GLN A 11 16.37 2.71 3.66
N HIS A 12 16.24 1.92 2.59
CA HIS A 12 15.04 1.13 2.34
C HIS A 12 14.97 -0.03 3.32
N LEU A 13 13.87 -0.15 4.07
CA LEU A 13 13.66 -1.27 4.97
C LEU A 13 12.97 -2.44 4.26
N PRO A 14 13.40 -3.70 4.48
CA PRO A 14 12.64 -4.89 4.08
C PRO A 14 11.21 -4.81 4.62
N THR A 15 10.23 -4.56 3.73
CA THR A 15 8.87 -4.20 4.13
C THR A 15 7.83 -5.06 3.45
N ARG A 16 6.96 -5.68 4.26
CA ARG A 16 5.78 -6.42 3.79
C ARG A 16 4.56 -5.51 3.80
N PHE A 17 3.79 -5.55 2.71
CA PHE A 17 2.58 -4.74 2.56
C PHE A 17 1.35 -5.64 2.48
N ARG A 18 0.30 -5.27 3.20
CA ARG A 18 -1.01 -5.91 3.06
C ARG A 18 -2.13 -4.89 3.10
N ILE A 19 -3.16 -5.08 2.29
CA ILE A 19 -4.39 -4.32 2.44
C ILE A 19 -5.11 -4.88 3.69
N LYS A 20 -5.37 -4.02 4.69
CA LYS A 20 -6.22 -4.40 5.82
C LYS A 20 -7.65 -4.39 5.31
N GLU A 21 -8.25 -5.57 5.25
CA GLU A 21 -9.59 -5.89 4.75
C GLU A 21 -10.44 -4.65 4.45
N ASN A 22 -10.50 -4.39 3.15
CA ASN A 22 -11.37 -3.41 2.57
C ASN A 22 -12.53 -4.25 2.05
N GLU A 23 -13.67 -4.26 2.75
CA GLU A 23 -14.97 -4.85 2.36
C GLU A 23 -14.89 -5.81 1.16
N THR A 24 -15.04 -7.12 1.41
CA THR A 24 -15.04 -8.19 0.41
C THR A 24 -15.59 -7.72 -0.95
N GLY A 25 -14.75 -7.73 -2.00
CA GLY A 25 -15.15 -7.30 -3.35
C GLY A 25 -14.59 -5.96 -3.87
N LYS A 26 -13.73 -5.26 -3.11
CA LYS A 26 -13.05 -4.05 -3.62
C LYS A 26 -11.93 -4.37 -4.64
N PRO A 27 -11.76 -3.56 -5.72
CA PRO A 27 -10.92 -3.89 -6.87
C PRO A 27 -9.43 -3.58 -6.67
N PHE A 28 -8.89 -3.70 -5.45
CA PHE A 28 -7.50 -3.29 -5.14
C PHE A 28 -6.64 -4.46 -4.66
N ARG A 29 -5.38 -4.45 -5.09
CA ARG A 29 -4.33 -5.36 -4.64
C ARG A 29 -3.02 -4.62 -4.43
N VAL A 30 -2.19 -5.16 -3.55
CA VAL A 30 -0.81 -4.72 -3.37
C VAL A 30 0.11 -5.88 -3.71
N ARG A 31 1.13 -5.63 -4.52
CA ARG A 31 2.21 -6.57 -4.81
C ARG A 31 3.54 -5.94 -4.43
N ILE A 32 4.55 -6.75 -4.18
CA ILE A 32 5.89 -6.27 -3.86
C ILE A 32 6.73 -6.32 -5.14
N VAL A 33 7.36 -5.19 -5.49
CA VAL A 33 8.30 -5.09 -6.62
C VAL A 33 9.53 -4.35 -6.13
N ASN A 34 10.70 -5.00 -6.16
CA ASN A 34 11.97 -4.43 -5.69
C ASN A 34 11.89 -3.84 -4.27
N GLY A 35 11.25 -4.57 -3.34
CA GLY A 35 11.07 -4.11 -1.95
C GLY A 35 10.01 -3.04 -1.73
N GLN A 36 9.32 -2.59 -2.79
CA GLN A 36 8.29 -1.54 -2.73
C GLN A 36 6.89 -2.13 -2.85
N GLY A 37 5.93 -1.55 -2.13
CA GLY A 37 4.53 -1.89 -2.26
C GLY A 37 3.90 -1.18 -3.46
N VAL A 38 3.50 -1.93 -4.49
CA VAL A 38 2.76 -1.39 -5.64
C VAL A 38 1.28 -1.65 -5.46
N LEU A 39 0.50 -0.59 -5.19
CA LEU A 39 -0.95 -0.62 -5.16
C LEU A 39 -1.50 -0.46 -6.58
N TYR A 40 -2.32 -1.43 -7.01
CA TYR A 40 -2.92 -1.48 -8.34
C TYR A 40 -4.39 -1.93 -8.28
N THR A 41 -5.11 -1.67 -9.37
CA THR A 41 -6.51 -2.05 -9.54
C THR A 41 -6.63 -3.34 -10.33
N LEU A 42 -7.61 -4.19 -9.99
CA LEU A 42 -7.95 -5.40 -10.73
C LEU A 42 -8.99 -5.14 -11.83
N THR A 43 -9.79 -4.10 -11.69
CA THR A 43 -10.81 -3.70 -12.65
C THR A 43 -10.81 -2.18 -12.78
N SER A 44 -11.48 -1.67 -13.82
CA SER A 44 -11.74 -0.24 -13.93
C SER A 44 -12.50 0.28 -12.71
N LEU A 45 -12.15 1.50 -12.29
CA LEU A 45 -12.81 2.18 -11.18
C LEU A 45 -13.99 3.00 -11.71
N LYS A 46 -15.04 3.13 -10.90
CA LYS A 46 -16.21 3.94 -11.25
C LYS A 46 -15.87 5.42 -11.04
N LEU A 47 -16.22 6.24 -12.03
CA LEU A 47 -16.12 7.69 -11.95
C LEU A 47 -16.98 8.23 -10.80
N GLY A 48 -16.52 9.29 -10.14
CA GLY A 48 -17.24 9.95 -9.04
C GLY A 48 -17.35 9.14 -7.74
N ARG A 49 -16.75 7.94 -7.67
CA ARG A 49 -16.71 7.12 -6.45
C ARG A 49 -15.42 7.35 -5.68
N LEU A 50 -15.56 7.72 -4.40
CA LEU A 50 -14.43 7.77 -3.46
C LEU A 50 -14.11 6.37 -2.93
N TYR A 51 -12.91 5.89 -3.22
CA TYR A 51 -12.39 4.63 -2.70
C TYR A 51 -11.43 4.89 -1.55
N ARG A 52 -11.77 4.40 -0.35
CA ARG A 52 -10.88 4.39 0.81
C ARG A 52 -10.18 3.05 0.91
N ILE A 53 -8.87 3.04 1.10
CA ILE A 53 -8.02 1.84 1.19
C ILE A 53 -7.09 1.99 2.39
N ILE A 54 -6.97 0.94 3.19
CA ILE A 54 -6.00 0.90 4.30
C ILE A 54 -4.92 -0.12 3.94
N VAL A 55 -3.69 0.33 3.81
CA VAL A 55 -2.52 -0.54 3.63
C VAL A 55 -1.70 -0.54 4.91
N VAL A 56 -1.43 -1.73 5.45
CA VAL A 56 -0.49 -1.91 6.56
C VAL A 56 0.85 -2.28 5.96
N ALA A 57 1.88 -1.56 6.37
CA ALA A 57 3.27 -1.90 6.10
C ALA A 57 3.93 -2.33 7.41
N VAL A 58 4.67 -3.43 7.35
CA VAL A 58 5.48 -3.94 8.46
C VAL A 58 6.90 -4.09 7.93
N SER A 59 7.81 -3.31 8.52
CA SER A 59 9.22 -3.31 8.18
C SER A 59 10.01 -4.13 9.18
N TYR A 60 10.98 -4.86 8.67
CA TYR A 60 11.80 -5.79 9.42
C TYR A 60 13.27 -5.38 9.37
N ASP A 61 14.07 -6.01 10.24
CA ASP A 61 15.52 -5.98 10.13
C ASP A 61 16.01 -6.71 8.87
N GLU A 62 17.30 -6.61 8.58
CA GLU A 62 17.93 -7.19 7.37
C GLU A 62 17.70 -8.70 7.24
N ASN A 63 17.54 -9.40 8.37
CA ASN A 63 17.31 -10.84 8.42
C ASN A 63 15.81 -11.22 8.40
N GLU A 64 14.90 -10.24 8.31
CA GLU A 64 13.45 -10.41 8.39
C GLU A 64 12.91 -11.10 9.66
N TYR A 65 13.69 -11.12 10.75
CA TYR A 65 13.30 -11.78 12.00
C TYR A 65 12.63 -10.83 12.99
N ASN A 66 13.06 -9.57 13.01
CA ASN A 66 12.58 -8.59 13.98
C ASN A 66 11.75 -7.51 13.29
N VAL A 67 10.57 -7.20 13.84
CA VAL A 67 9.77 -6.07 13.38
C VAL A 67 10.39 -4.78 13.92
N LEU A 68 10.87 -3.93 13.03
CA LEU A 68 11.42 -2.62 13.40
C LEU A 68 10.32 -1.56 13.46
N TYR A 69 9.41 -1.58 12.49
CA TYR A 69 8.44 -0.52 12.33
C TYR A 69 7.13 -1.02 11.73
N ARG A 70 6.04 -0.38 12.11
CA ARG A 70 4.71 -0.65 11.56
C ARG A 70 3.99 0.65 11.27
N THR A 71 3.51 0.80 10.04
CA THR A 71 2.72 1.95 9.62
C THR A 71 1.44 1.56 8.90
N LYS A 72 0.52 2.53 8.81
CA LYS A 72 -0.74 2.41 8.10
C LYS A 72 -0.89 3.57 7.14
N TYR A 73 -1.01 3.27 5.87
CA TYR A 73 -1.41 4.22 4.84
C TYR A 73 -2.93 4.19 4.71
N ILE A 74 -3.58 5.34 4.86
CA ILE A 74 -4.99 5.52 4.54
C ILE A 74 -5.04 6.29 3.22
N ILE A 75 -5.38 5.59 2.15
CA ILE A 75 -5.31 6.08 0.78
C ILE A 75 -6.75 6.32 0.30
N PHE A 76 -6.97 7.51 -0.26
CA PHE A 76 -8.22 7.88 -0.92
C PHE A 76 -7.96 8.03 -2.41
N ILE A 77 -8.73 7.32 -3.23
CA ILE A 77 -8.68 7.41 -4.69
C ILE A 77 -10.06 7.86 -5.17
N ASN A 78 -10.09 8.95 -5.93
CA ASN A 78 -11.27 9.42 -6.63
C ASN A 78 -10.90 9.58 -8.11
N LEU A 79 -11.71 9.00 -9.02
CA LEU A 79 -11.61 9.32 -10.44
C LEU A 79 -12.56 10.48 -10.71
N ILE A 80 -11.98 11.60 -11.07
CA ILE A 80 -12.70 12.77 -11.59
C ILE A 80 -12.63 12.74 -13.11
N ASP A 81 -13.73 13.14 -13.75
CA ASP A 81 -13.75 13.46 -15.18
C ASP A 81 -13.51 14.97 -15.27
N ASP A 82 -12.44 15.37 -15.93
CA ASP A 82 -12.06 16.78 -16.12
C ASP A 82 -12.56 17.31 -17.49
N SER A 83 -13.61 16.70 -18.04
CA SER A 83 -14.22 17.11 -19.31
C SER A 83 -15.06 18.38 -19.23
#